data_AF-A0AAJ4XVG5-F1
#
_entry.id   AF-A0AAJ4XVG5-F1
#
_cell.length_a   1.000
_cell.length_b   1.000
_cell.length_c   1.000
_cell.angle_alpha   90.00
_cell.angle_beta   90.00
_cell.angle_gamma   90.00
#
_symmetry.space_group_name_H-M   'P 1'
#
loop_
_entity.id
_entity.type
_entity.pdbx_description
1 polymer ?
#
loop_
_entity_poly.entity_id
_entity_poly.type
_entity_poly.pdbx_seq_one_letter_code
_entity_poly.pdbx_strand_id
1 'polypeptide(L)'
;MIPAIASRIPLVRRTKAPALPLEERINHLTGLTVAPAGAGHHDLVARTCGVLNYAALIASDVGLPDLAEDLCWRQHQVFANAGRLSGRVAVMSLMPLVNLSRLQTRAGHGELAYDLLSCLNDAARHRNKTDIDGRTVDLSALTGTEEDHRTVCQELYVTLLVDGARALAQIGRWTEAADTMAQHRGIGNRLLDGRQIKIMALMEQGLDQQARDLIDTTQPAEPWERAIALLLHAHCRPAGTPVPEPDLDRTLDEAVQLLAHPDPPTAAFQTRTGLSALELDRTGRHAARVLDSLVSVARLDAYAARDALHHPVAASALGDGATDALNAVIATAGLGSGVLSAHHQEALTGAVGHAETELVKLLQAEPDPG
;
A
#
# COMPACT_ATOMS: atom_id res chain seq x y z
N MET A 1 -24.70 -9.69 1.26
CA MET A 1 -23.49 -10.43 1.71
C MET A 1 -22.35 -9.87 0.89
N ILE A 2 -21.31 -9.36 1.54
CA ILE A 2 -20.15 -8.82 0.83
C ILE A 2 -19.39 -10.00 0.17
N PRO A 3 -19.03 -9.92 -1.12
CA PRO A 3 -18.37 -11.01 -1.83
C PRO A 3 -16.95 -11.24 -1.28
N ALA A 4 -16.43 -12.46 -1.44
CA ALA A 4 -15.09 -12.81 -0.97
C ALA A 4 -13.99 -11.90 -1.55
N ILE A 5 -14.17 -11.42 -2.80
CA ILE A 5 -13.30 -10.44 -3.47
C ILE A 5 -13.11 -9.13 -2.70
N ALA A 6 -14.06 -8.74 -1.84
CA ALA A 6 -13.98 -7.50 -1.09
C ALA A 6 -12.73 -7.40 -0.20
N SER A 7 -12.28 -8.52 0.37
CA SER A 7 -11.05 -8.59 1.18
C SER A 7 -9.77 -8.21 0.41
N ARG A 8 -9.83 -8.18 -0.93
CA ARG A 8 -8.70 -7.90 -1.82
C ARG A 8 -8.84 -6.60 -2.60
N ILE A 9 -10.03 -6.00 -2.60
CA ILE A 9 -10.33 -4.73 -3.27
C ILE A 9 -9.96 -3.57 -2.32
N PRO A 10 -9.43 -2.43 -2.81
CA PRO A 10 -9.13 -2.10 -4.20
C PRO A 10 -7.96 -2.89 -4.81
N LEU A 11 -8.20 -3.52 -5.96
CA LEU A 11 -7.21 -4.15 -6.83
C LEU A 11 -6.77 -3.15 -7.89
N VAL A 12 -5.84 -2.27 -7.52
CA VAL A 12 -5.23 -1.31 -8.44
C VAL A 12 -3.75 -1.66 -8.60
N ARG A 13 -3.28 -1.69 -9.85
CA ARG A 13 -1.87 -1.96 -10.15
C ARG A 13 -1.01 -0.81 -9.64
N ARG A 14 -0.41 -1.00 -8.47
CA ARG A 14 0.49 -0.03 -7.83
C ARG A 14 1.83 -0.68 -7.56
N THR A 15 2.89 0.01 -7.97
CA THR A 15 4.26 -0.33 -7.60
C THR A 15 4.41 -0.20 -6.09
N LYS A 16 4.84 -1.28 -5.44
CA LYS A 16 5.24 -1.28 -4.02
C LYS A 16 6.69 -1.76 -3.91
N ALA A 17 7.36 -1.37 -2.83
CA ALA A 17 8.65 -1.96 -2.51
C ALA A 17 8.43 -3.47 -2.25
N PRO A 18 9.06 -4.36 -3.04
CA PRO A 18 8.84 -5.79 -2.89
C PRO A 18 9.46 -6.30 -1.58
N ALA A 19 8.80 -7.28 -0.96
CA ALA A 19 9.32 -8.02 0.19
C ALA A 19 10.29 -9.12 -0.29
N LEU A 20 11.43 -8.67 -0.83
CA LEU A 20 12.57 -9.47 -1.26
C LEU A 20 13.30 -10.11 -0.05
N PRO A 21 14.24 -11.05 -0.28
CA PRO A 21 15.14 -11.55 0.75
C PRO A 21 15.67 -10.46 1.69
N LEU A 22 15.61 -10.69 3.00
CA LEU A 22 15.96 -9.69 4.01
C LEU A 22 17.39 -9.16 3.81
N GLU A 23 18.31 -10.06 3.50
CA GLU A 23 19.70 -9.74 3.17
C GLU A 23 19.81 -8.75 2.00
N GLU A 24 19.07 -8.97 0.91
CA GLU A 24 19.06 -8.06 -0.24
C GLU A 24 18.50 -6.68 0.13
N ARG A 25 17.46 -6.65 0.97
CA ARG A 25 16.84 -5.40 1.43
C ARG A 25 17.77 -4.62 2.34
N ILE A 26 18.50 -5.28 3.25
CA ILE A 26 19.50 -4.65 4.12
C ILE A 26 20.70 -4.12 3.31
N ASN A 27 21.16 -4.88 2.33
CA ASN A 27 22.22 -4.45 1.42
C ASN A 27 21.78 -3.24 0.59
N HIS A 28 20.55 -3.25 0.06
CA HIS A 28 19.98 -2.11 -0.64
C HIS A 28 19.88 -0.87 0.28
N LEU A 29 19.34 -1.02 1.50
CA LEU A 29 19.24 0.04 2.50
C LEU A 29 20.61 0.68 2.78
N THR A 30 21.64 -0.16 2.98
CA THR A 30 23.00 0.30 3.24
C THR A 30 23.57 1.03 2.02
N GLY A 31 23.36 0.51 0.82
CA GLY A 31 23.78 1.16 -0.43
C GLY A 31 23.09 2.52 -0.67
N LEU A 32 21.86 2.71 -0.16
CA LEU A 32 21.16 4.00 -0.24
C LEU A 32 21.82 5.10 0.60
N THR A 33 22.69 4.76 1.56
CA THR A 33 23.42 5.77 2.36
C THR A 33 24.51 6.50 1.56
N VAL A 34 25.01 5.89 0.49
CA VAL A 34 26.03 6.52 -0.36
C VAL A 34 25.38 7.51 -1.31
N ALA A 35 25.74 8.79 -1.20
CA ALA A 35 25.26 9.85 -2.08
C ALA A 35 25.79 9.70 -3.51
N PRO A 36 24.93 9.78 -4.54
CA PRO A 36 25.39 9.83 -5.93
C PRO A 36 26.19 11.10 -6.22
N ALA A 37 27.21 10.99 -7.08
CA ALA A 37 27.96 12.15 -7.53
C ALA A 37 27.04 13.15 -8.26
N GLY A 38 27.10 14.42 -7.86
CA GLY A 38 26.32 15.51 -8.48
C GLY A 38 24.84 15.57 -8.07
N ALA A 39 24.41 14.81 -7.05
CA ALA A 39 23.05 14.92 -6.53
C ALA A 39 22.80 16.33 -5.94
N GLY A 40 21.68 16.95 -6.32
CA GLY A 40 21.27 18.23 -5.75
C GLY A 40 20.73 18.08 -4.34
N HIS A 41 20.63 19.19 -3.60
CA HIS A 41 20.14 19.22 -2.22
C HIS A 41 18.80 18.49 -2.03
N HIS A 42 17.82 18.77 -2.90
CA HIS A 42 16.52 18.11 -2.86
C HIS A 42 16.63 16.58 -2.98
N ASP A 43 17.49 16.08 -3.88
CA ASP A 43 17.63 14.65 -4.11
C ASP A 43 18.33 13.96 -2.94
N LEU A 44 19.25 14.65 -2.27
CA LEU A 44 19.88 14.18 -1.04
C LEU A 44 18.88 14.11 0.13
N VAL A 45 18.01 15.11 0.29
CA VAL A 45 16.92 15.08 1.29
C VAL A 45 15.93 13.95 0.97
N ALA A 46 15.51 13.81 -0.29
CA ALA A 46 14.61 12.74 -0.71
C ALA A 46 15.22 11.35 -0.44
N ARG A 47 16.52 11.18 -0.71
CA ARG A 47 17.24 9.92 -0.50
C ARG A 47 17.39 9.56 0.96
N THR A 48 17.78 10.51 1.82
CA THR A 48 17.86 10.28 3.28
C THR A 48 16.50 9.93 3.86
N CYS A 49 15.43 10.61 3.42
CA CYS A 49 14.06 10.23 3.75
C CYS A 49 13.73 8.81 3.26
N GLY A 50 14.17 8.46 2.05
CA GLY A 50 14.03 7.11 1.48
C GLY A 50 14.66 6.02 2.36
N VAL A 51 15.87 6.25 2.88
CA VAL A 51 16.54 5.33 3.82
C VAL A 51 15.70 5.12 5.07
N LEU A 52 15.26 6.21 5.71
CA LEU A 52 14.47 6.15 6.96
C LEU A 52 13.12 5.44 6.76
N ASN A 53 12.41 5.79 5.70
CA ASN A 53 11.14 5.14 5.33
C ASN A 53 11.32 3.65 5.03
N TYR A 54 12.40 3.28 4.34
CA TYR A 54 12.67 1.90 3.98
C TYR A 54 13.10 1.05 5.20
N ALA A 55 13.86 1.62 6.12
CA ALA A 55 14.18 0.98 7.40
C ALA A 55 12.91 0.71 8.24
N ALA A 56 12.00 1.69 8.34
CA ALA A 56 10.72 1.51 9.02
C ALA A 56 9.84 0.44 8.35
N LEU A 57 9.86 0.36 7.01
CA LEU A 57 9.20 -0.71 6.27
C LEU A 57 9.80 -2.08 6.58
N ILE A 58 11.13 -2.22 6.58
CA ILE A 58 11.80 -3.48 6.94
C ILE A 58 11.42 -3.90 8.36
N ALA A 59 11.48 -2.98 9.34
CA ALA A 59 11.07 -3.27 10.71
C ALA A 59 9.61 -3.73 10.80
N SER A 60 8.71 -3.05 10.09
CA SER A 60 7.29 -3.42 10.01
C SER A 60 7.10 -4.82 9.41
N ASP A 61 7.83 -5.16 8.35
CA ASP A 61 7.71 -6.45 7.67
C ASP A 61 8.28 -7.59 8.50
N VAL A 62 9.40 -7.35 9.18
CA VAL A 62 10.00 -8.33 10.09
C VAL A 62 9.09 -8.62 11.29
N GLY A 63 8.11 -7.77 11.57
CA GLY A 63 7.21 -7.92 12.71
C GLY A 63 7.74 -7.27 13.98
N LEU A 64 8.45 -6.14 13.82
CA LEU A 64 8.94 -5.28 14.90
C LEU A 64 8.16 -3.95 14.88
N PRO A 65 6.86 -3.93 15.24
CA PRO A 65 6.01 -2.75 15.11
C PRO A 65 6.52 -1.56 15.93
N ASP A 66 6.97 -1.79 17.17
CA ASP A 66 7.48 -0.74 18.04
C ASP A 66 8.72 -0.06 17.44
N LEU A 67 9.61 -0.84 16.81
CA LEU A 67 10.77 -0.30 16.11
C LEU A 67 10.35 0.49 14.86
N ALA A 68 9.39 -0.01 14.09
CA ALA A 68 8.87 0.70 12.91
C ALA A 68 8.24 2.04 13.29
N GLU A 69 7.49 2.07 14.38
CA GLU A 69 6.88 3.29 14.94
C GLU A 69 7.95 4.26 15.45
N ASP A 70 8.92 3.78 16.23
CA ASP A 70 10.05 4.58 16.73
C ASP A 70 10.81 5.26 15.58
N LEU A 71 11.12 4.51 14.51
CA LEU A 71 11.79 5.04 13.33
C LEU A 71 10.99 6.15 12.63
N CYS A 72 9.66 6.01 12.53
CA CYS A 72 8.80 7.06 11.98
C CYS A 72 8.87 8.32 12.86
N TRP A 73 8.77 8.16 14.18
CA TRP A 73 8.83 9.29 15.11
C TRP A 73 10.19 9.99 15.14
N ARG A 74 11.30 9.23 15.07
CA ARG A 74 12.64 9.80 15.00
C ARG A 74 12.82 10.65 13.74
N GLN A 75 12.37 10.15 12.58
CA GLN A 75 12.38 10.94 11.35
C GLN A 75 11.51 12.20 11.46
N HIS A 76 10.30 12.10 12.03
CA HIS A 76 9.46 13.27 12.27
C HIS A 76 10.17 14.31 13.16
N GLN A 77 10.85 13.86 14.21
CA GLN A 77 11.56 14.75 15.12
C GLN A 77 12.70 15.51 14.44
N VAL A 78 13.40 14.91 13.47
CA VAL A 78 14.43 15.61 12.68
C VAL A 78 13.82 16.80 11.93
N PHE A 79 12.65 16.62 11.31
CA PHE A 79 11.95 17.71 10.64
C PHE A 79 11.39 18.75 11.62
N ALA A 80 10.78 18.31 12.72
CA ALA A 80 10.24 19.20 13.73
C ALA A 80 11.33 20.12 14.33
N ASN A 81 12.55 19.59 14.51
CA ASN A 81 13.70 20.35 15.00
C ASN A 81 14.25 21.35 14.00
N ALA A 82 14.04 21.14 12.69
CA ALA A 82 14.47 22.08 11.64
C ALA A 82 13.59 23.35 11.61
N GLY A 83 12.40 23.33 12.19
CA GLY A 83 11.49 24.46 12.24
C GLY A 83 10.73 24.64 10.94
N ARG A 84 10.77 25.85 10.36
CA ARG A 84 10.01 26.17 9.14
C ARG A 84 10.66 25.52 7.92
N LEU A 85 9.85 24.75 7.18
CA LEU A 85 10.23 24.08 5.95
C LEU A 85 9.57 24.77 4.74
N SER A 86 10.14 24.53 3.56
CA SER A 86 9.64 25.08 2.30
C SER A 86 9.52 24.01 1.20
N GLY A 87 8.68 24.29 0.21
CA GLY A 87 8.49 23.50 -0.98
C GLY A 87 8.30 22.01 -0.73
N ARG A 88 9.05 21.20 -1.48
CA ARG A 88 8.95 19.73 -1.42
C ARG A 88 9.47 19.15 -0.11
N VAL A 89 10.35 19.84 0.61
CA VAL A 89 10.87 19.38 1.91
C VAL A 89 9.76 19.42 2.96
N ALA A 90 8.92 20.46 2.94
CA ALA A 90 7.73 20.52 3.81
C ALA A 90 6.78 19.34 3.56
N VAL A 91 6.59 18.95 2.29
CA VAL A 91 5.80 17.75 1.93
C VAL A 91 6.47 16.47 2.42
N MET A 92 7.79 16.31 2.24
CA MET A 92 8.53 15.13 2.72
C MET A 92 8.45 14.96 4.25
N SER A 93 8.34 16.05 5.00
CA SER A 93 8.20 16.00 6.46
C SER A 93 6.93 15.30 6.96
N LEU A 94 5.92 15.17 6.10
CA LEU A 94 4.66 14.49 6.40
C LEU A 94 4.78 12.97 6.29
N MET A 95 5.73 12.47 5.48
CA MET A 95 5.90 11.05 5.20
C MET A 95 5.99 10.16 6.45
N PRO A 96 6.78 10.48 7.50
CA PRO A 96 6.81 9.67 8.71
C PRO A 96 5.45 9.56 9.40
N LEU A 97 4.68 10.66 9.46
CA LEU A 97 3.35 10.68 10.09
C LEU A 97 2.33 9.88 9.26
N VAL A 98 2.39 9.99 7.93
CA VAL A 98 1.58 9.17 7.03
C VAL A 98 1.94 7.68 7.17
N ASN A 99 3.22 7.35 7.38
CA ASN A 99 3.63 5.97 7.59
C ASN A 99 3.05 5.37 8.89
N LEU A 100 2.83 6.15 9.95
CA LEU A 100 2.12 5.68 11.15
C LEU A 100 0.71 5.17 10.80
N SER A 101 -0.06 5.91 9.99
CA SER A 101 -1.37 5.44 9.51
C SER A 101 -1.28 4.14 8.71
N ARG A 102 -0.20 3.97 7.91
CA ARG A 102 0.03 2.77 7.12
C ARG A 102 0.41 1.58 7.99
N LEU A 103 1.11 1.79 9.10
CA LEU A 103 1.37 0.77 10.12
C LEU A 103 0.05 0.30 10.75
N GLN A 104 -0.81 1.24 11.16
CA GLN A 104 -2.15 0.92 11.71
C GLN A 104 -3.00 0.13 10.70
N THR A 105 -2.98 0.54 9.43
CA THR A 105 -3.67 -0.17 8.33
C THR A 105 -3.17 -1.61 8.19
N ARG A 106 -1.84 -1.84 8.25
CA ARG A 106 -1.26 -3.19 8.19
C ARG A 106 -1.62 -4.04 9.41
N ALA A 107 -1.76 -3.43 10.58
CA ALA A 107 -2.21 -4.10 11.80
C ALA A 107 -3.73 -4.40 11.80
N GLY A 108 -4.47 -3.97 10.77
CA GLY A 108 -5.93 -4.14 10.69
C GLY A 108 -6.72 -3.08 11.45
N HIS A 109 -6.06 -2.05 11.98
CA HIS A 109 -6.67 -0.94 12.70
C HIS A 109 -7.08 0.19 11.74
N GLY A 110 -7.94 -0.15 10.76
CA GLY A 110 -8.33 0.79 9.70
C GLY A 110 -9.00 2.07 10.20
N GLU A 111 -9.76 1.99 11.30
CA GLU A 111 -10.38 3.17 11.92
C GLU A 111 -9.34 4.11 12.53
N LEU A 112 -8.40 3.59 13.32
CA LEU A 112 -7.29 4.39 13.86
C LEU A 112 -6.45 5.04 12.76
N ALA A 113 -6.20 4.32 11.66
CA ALA A 113 -5.48 4.86 10.52
C ALA A 113 -6.23 6.03 9.85
N TYR A 114 -7.55 5.91 9.68
CA TYR A 114 -8.38 6.97 9.12
C TYR A 114 -8.42 8.20 10.03
N ASP A 115 -8.68 7.99 11.32
CA ASP A 115 -8.77 9.07 12.31
C ASP A 115 -7.46 9.86 12.40
N LEU A 116 -6.32 9.16 12.40
CA LEU A 116 -4.99 9.78 12.40
C LEU A 116 -4.82 10.71 11.18
N LEU A 117 -5.14 10.23 9.97
CA LEU A 117 -5.04 11.03 8.75
C LEU A 117 -6.02 12.21 8.75
N SER A 118 -7.23 12.02 9.31
CA SER A 118 -8.21 13.09 9.46
C SER A 118 -7.70 14.18 10.40
N CYS A 119 -7.16 13.81 11.56
CA CYS A 119 -6.57 14.73 12.53
C CYS A 119 -5.40 15.51 11.93
N LEU A 120 -4.50 14.84 11.19
CA LEU A 120 -3.40 15.52 10.49
C LEU A 120 -3.89 16.54 9.47
N ASN A 121 -4.84 16.15 8.62
CA ASN A 121 -5.42 17.02 7.60
C ASN A 121 -6.11 18.24 8.24
N ASP A 122 -6.90 18.03 9.29
CA ASP A 122 -7.57 19.13 9.99
C ASP A 122 -6.59 20.05 10.70
N ALA A 123 -5.57 19.50 11.36
CA ALA A 123 -4.51 20.28 11.99
C ALA A 123 -3.75 21.14 10.97
N ALA A 124 -3.41 20.59 9.80
CA ALA A 124 -2.75 21.34 8.73
C ALA A 124 -3.64 22.47 8.20
N ARG A 125 -4.91 22.17 7.89
CA ARG A 125 -5.88 23.13 7.34
C ARG A 125 -6.09 24.33 8.26
N HIS A 126 -6.12 24.10 9.57
CA HIS A 126 -6.36 25.14 10.57
C HIS A 126 -5.07 25.70 11.19
N ARG A 127 -3.89 25.28 10.73
CA ARG A 127 -2.58 25.64 11.30
C ARG A 127 -2.53 25.42 12.81
N ASN A 128 -2.90 24.22 13.24
CA ASN A 128 -3.01 23.83 14.64
C ASN A 128 -2.05 22.69 15.00
N LYS A 129 -2.06 22.35 16.28
CA LYS A 129 -1.43 21.14 16.82
C LYS A 129 -2.46 20.03 16.92
N THR A 130 -2.00 18.79 16.83
CA THR A 130 -2.80 17.60 17.13
C THR A 130 -1.97 16.63 17.94
N ASP A 131 -2.61 15.80 18.74
CA ASP A 131 -1.95 14.69 19.42
C ASP A 131 -2.16 13.40 18.65
N ILE A 132 -1.10 12.60 18.51
CA ILE A 132 -1.10 11.27 17.90
C ILE A 132 -0.34 10.36 18.86
N ASP A 133 -1.01 9.33 19.38
CA ASP A 133 -0.43 8.36 20.31
C ASP A 133 0.34 9.00 21.50
N GLY A 134 -0.24 10.07 22.05
CA GLY A 134 0.33 10.81 23.18
C GLY A 134 1.49 11.74 22.83
N ARG A 135 1.80 11.93 21.54
CA ARG A 135 2.82 12.86 21.05
C ARG A 135 2.18 14.00 20.29
N THR A 136 2.54 15.23 20.66
CA THR A 136 2.06 16.43 19.99
C THR A 136 2.79 16.65 18.68
N VAL A 137 2.03 16.74 17.59
CA VAL A 137 2.47 17.15 16.26
C VAL A 137 2.05 18.60 16.03
N ASP A 138 3.03 19.47 15.81
CA ASP A 138 2.80 20.89 15.58
C ASP A 138 2.87 21.24 14.08
N LEU A 139 1.71 21.42 13.44
CA LEU A 139 1.63 21.84 12.03
C LEU A 139 1.43 23.36 11.90
N SER A 140 1.28 24.09 13.01
CA SER A 140 1.02 25.54 13.00
C SER A 140 2.18 26.34 12.42
N ALA A 141 3.40 25.91 12.72
CA ALA A 141 4.64 26.58 12.35
C ALA A 141 5.42 25.84 11.24
N LEU A 142 4.82 24.83 10.60
CA LEU A 142 5.53 23.96 9.65
C LEU A 142 6.07 24.72 8.43
N THR A 143 5.30 25.68 7.90
CA THR A 143 5.66 26.40 6.68
C THR A 143 5.71 27.92 6.87
N GLY A 144 6.57 28.59 6.10
CA GLY A 144 6.74 30.05 6.13
C GLY A 144 5.83 30.82 5.18
N THR A 145 5.28 30.17 4.14
CA THR A 145 4.49 30.83 3.10
C THR A 145 3.09 30.20 2.96
N GLU A 146 2.14 30.95 2.39
CA GLU A 146 0.81 30.45 2.05
C GLU A 146 0.84 29.42 0.91
N GLU A 147 1.83 29.48 0.02
CA GLU A 147 1.99 28.52 -1.06
C GLU A 147 2.43 27.15 -0.55
N ASP A 148 3.45 27.13 0.31
CA ASP A 148 3.91 25.90 0.95
C ASP A 148 2.81 25.29 1.84
N HIS A 149 2.09 26.12 2.58
CA HIS A 149 0.96 25.67 3.40
C HIS A 149 -0.14 25.01 2.57
N ARG A 150 -0.53 25.62 1.45
CA ARG A 150 -1.53 25.06 0.54
C ARG A 150 -1.06 23.71 -0.01
N THR A 151 0.23 23.59 -0.33
CA THR A 151 0.83 22.36 -0.84
C THR A 151 0.78 21.24 0.22
N VAL A 152 1.15 21.54 1.47
CA VAL A 152 1.04 20.61 2.60
C VAL A 152 -0.41 20.17 2.82
N CYS A 153 -1.36 21.11 2.83
CA CYS A 153 -2.78 20.81 2.99
C CYS A 153 -3.29 19.92 1.85
N GLN A 154 -2.88 20.20 0.62
CA GLN A 154 -3.25 19.40 -0.54
C GLN A 154 -2.70 17.98 -0.44
N GLU A 155 -1.45 17.80 -0.01
CA GLU A 155 -0.87 16.46 0.14
C GLU A 155 -1.59 15.64 1.21
N LEU A 156 -1.81 16.21 2.41
CA LEU A 156 -2.52 15.50 3.48
C LEU A 156 -3.95 15.17 3.10
N TYR A 157 -4.61 16.09 2.40
CA TYR A 157 -5.93 15.87 1.88
C TYR A 157 -5.94 14.70 0.87
N VAL A 158 -5.06 14.71 -0.13
CA VAL A 158 -4.94 13.58 -1.10
C VAL A 158 -4.63 12.27 -0.39
N THR A 159 -3.77 12.30 0.63
CA THR A 159 -3.42 11.12 1.44
C THR A 159 -4.64 10.58 2.19
N LEU A 160 -5.42 11.44 2.85
CA LEU A 160 -6.67 11.05 3.51
C LEU A 160 -7.65 10.41 2.53
N LEU A 161 -7.80 10.98 1.33
CA LEU A 161 -8.69 10.41 0.31
C LEU A 161 -8.27 9.01 -0.13
N VAL A 162 -6.97 8.80 -0.36
CA VAL A 162 -6.48 7.56 -0.94
C VAL A 162 -6.21 6.50 0.12
N ASP A 163 -5.40 6.83 1.12
CA ASP A 163 -4.97 5.88 2.14
C ASP A 163 -6.06 5.74 3.23
N GLY A 164 -6.76 6.83 3.60
CA GLY A 164 -7.86 6.78 4.57
C GLY A 164 -9.07 5.98 4.05
N ALA A 165 -9.52 6.22 2.82
CA ALA A 165 -10.62 5.43 2.26
C ALA A 165 -10.27 3.94 2.10
N ARG A 166 -8.99 3.61 1.86
CA ARG A 166 -8.54 2.21 1.88
C ARG A 166 -8.54 1.60 3.27
N ALA A 167 -8.12 2.35 4.28
CA ALA A 167 -8.14 1.90 5.65
C ALA A 167 -9.58 1.54 6.08
N LEU A 168 -10.56 2.38 5.74
CA LEU A 168 -11.99 2.09 5.93
C LEU A 168 -12.47 0.87 5.13
N ALA A 169 -12.12 0.80 3.84
CA ALA A 169 -12.49 -0.32 2.98
C ALA A 169 -11.97 -1.67 3.51
N GLN A 170 -10.73 -1.70 4.02
CA GLN A 170 -10.10 -2.92 4.55
C GLN A 170 -10.84 -3.50 5.76
N ILE A 171 -11.48 -2.67 6.57
CA ILE A 171 -12.29 -3.10 7.72
C ILE A 171 -13.78 -3.25 7.36
N GLY A 172 -14.11 -3.22 6.07
CA GLY A 172 -15.46 -3.44 5.56
C GLY A 172 -16.40 -2.24 5.66
N ARG A 173 -15.92 -1.03 5.95
CA ARG A 173 -16.74 0.20 5.97
C ARG A 173 -16.85 0.81 4.56
N TRP A 174 -17.43 0.06 3.63
CA TRP A 174 -17.41 0.42 2.21
C TRP A 174 -18.22 1.66 1.89
N THR A 175 -19.41 1.80 2.49
CA THR A 175 -20.26 2.97 2.31
C THR A 175 -19.53 4.25 2.71
N GLU A 176 -18.87 4.27 3.87
CA GLU A 176 -18.14 5.44 4.37
C GLU A 176 -16.88 5.75 3.54
N ALA A 177 -16.17 4.71 3.10
CA ALA A 177 -15.06 4.87 2.17
C ALA A 177 -15.53 5.48 0.84
N ALA A 178 -16.70 5.06 0.33
CA ALA A 178 -17.29 5.59 -0.88
C ALA A 178 -17.77 7.04 -0.71
N ASP A 179 -18.36 7.38 0.44
CA ASP A 179 -18.79 8.74 0.75
C ASP A 179 -17.59 9.69 0.86
N THR A 180 -16.51 9.25 1.52
CA THR A 180 -15.23 9.98 1.55
C THR A 180 -14.72 10.23 0.13
N MET A 181 -14.70 9.21 -0.74
CA MET A 181 -14.30 9.40 -2.14
C MET A 181 -15.25 10.33 -2.91
N ALA A 182 -16.57 10.25 -2.69
CA ALA A 182 -17.59 11.00 -3.41
C ALA A 182 -17.57 12.50 -3.08
N GLN A 183 -17.45 12.85 -1.79
CA GLN A 183 -17.35 14.24 -1.31
C GLN A 183 -16.25 15.03 -2.04
N HIS A 184 -15.27 14.31 -2.57
CA HIS A 184 -14.04 14.87 -3.09
C HIS A 184 -13.80 14.55 -4.57
N ARG A 185 -14.84 14.13 -5.31
CA ARG A 185 -14.78 13.78 -6.74
C ARG A 185 -13.75 12.70 -7.07
N GLY A 186 -13.43 11.83 -6.10
CA GLY A 186 -12.50 10.71 -6.22
C GLY A 186 -13.07 9.51 -7.00
N ILE A 187 -14.34 9.57 -7.41
CA ILE A 187 -15.00 8.54 -8.21
C ILE A 187 -14.97 8.96 -9.68
N GLY A 188 -13.93 8.52 -10.39
CA GLY A 188 -13.76 8.77 -11.83
C GLY A 188 -14.42 7.73 -12.74
N ASN A 189 -14.15 7.81 -14.05
CA ASN A 189 -14.64 6.84 -15.04
C ASN A 189 -13.72 5.62 -15.24
N ARG A 190 -12.47 5.70 -14.77
CA ARG A 190 -11.51 4.59 -14.76
C ARG A 190 -11.73 3.67 -13.57
N LEU A 191 -11.25 2.42 -13.66
CA LEU A 191 -11.38 1.43 -12.59
C LEU A 191 -10.30 1.54 -11.52
N LEU A 192 -10.11 2.75 -11.00
CA LEU A 192 -9.21 3.05 -9.89
C LEU A 192 -9.93 2.89 -8.54
N ASP A 193 -9.26 3.23 -7.45
CA ASP A 193 -9.74 3.05 -6.07
C ASP A 193 -11.17 3.51 -5.85
N GLY A 194 -11.49 4.78 -6.15
CA GLY A 194 -12.81 5.33 -5.85
C GLY A 194 -13.96 4.61 -6.55
N ARG A 195 -13.78 4.19 -7.80
CA ARG A 195 -14.81 3.43 -8.53
C ARG A 195 -14.96 2.01 -7.98
N GLN A 196 -13.85 1.32 -7.68
CA GLN A 196 -13.90 -0.01 -7.08
C GLN A 196 -14.54 0.00 -5.68
N ILE A 197 -14.20 0.99 -4.84
CA ILE A 197 -14.81 1.20 -3.52
C ILE A 197 -16.31 1.46 -3.67
N LYS A 198 -16.72 2.29 -4.63
CA LYS A 198 -18.15 2.56 -4.87
C LYS A 198 -18.91 1.31 -5.30
N ILE A 199 -18.32 0.47 -6.15
CA ILE A 199 -18.91 -0.83 -6.53
C ILE A 199 -19.13 -1.70 -5.29
N MET A 200 -18.12 -1.84 -4.43
CA MET A 200 -18.25 -2.62 -3.18
C MET A 200 -19.31 -2.03 -2.23
N ALA A 201 -19.40 -0.70 -2.11
CA ALA A 201 -20.44 -0.06 -1.31
C ALA A 201 -21.85 -0.35 -1.83
N LEU A 202 -22.04 -0.36 -3.16
CA LEU A 202 -23.32 -0.75 -3.76
C LEU A 202 -23.66 -2.22 -3.48
N MET A 203 -22.67 -3.11 -3.56
CA MET A 203 -22.86 -4.54 -3.22
C MET A 203 -23.16 -4.76 -1.74
N GLU A 204 -22.49 -4.04 -0.84
CA GLU A 204 -22.77 -4.04 0.60
C GLU A 204 -24.22 -3.67 0.88
N GLN A 205 -24.75 -2.69 0.14
CA GLN A 205 -26.14 -2.22 0.23
C GLN A 205 -27.16 -3.12 -0.51
N GLY A 206 -26.71 -4.20 -1.15
CA GLY A 206 -27.57 -5.09 -1.94
C GLY A 206 -28.05 -4.48 -3.27
N LEU A 207 -27.39 -3.43 -3.75
CA LEU A 207 -27.70 -2.73 -5.00
C LEU A 207 -26.91 -3.33 -6.18
N ASP A 208 -26.98 -4.65 -6.33
CA ASP A 208 -26.17 -5.43 -7.28
C ASP A 208 -26.34 -4.98 -8.74
N GLN A 209 -27.54 -4.52 -9.13
CA GLN A 209 -27.76 -3.98 -10.47
C GLN A 209 -27.01 -2.65 -10.68
N GLN A 210 -27.04 -1.74 -9.70
CA GLN A 210 -26.31 -0.47 -9.80
C GLN A 210 -24.80 -0.71 -9.79
N ALA A 211 -24.32 -1.71 -9.03
CA ALA A 211 -22.92 -2.12 -9.06
C ALA A 211 -22.50 -2.59 -10.47
N ARG A 212 -23.34 -3.41 -11.12
CA ARG A 212 -23.10 -3.86 -12.52
C ARG A 212 -23.15 -2.72 -13.52
N ASP A 213 -24.16 -1.84 -13.44
CA ASP A 213 -24.24 -0.66 -14.31
C ASP A 213 -23.02 0.26 -14.16
N LEU A 214 -22.49 0.39 -12.93
CA LEU A 214 -21.27 1.15 -12.67
C LEU A 214 -20.02 0.47 -13.24
N ILE A 215 -19.95 -0.86 -13.25
CA ILE A 215 -18.89 -1.61 -13.93
C ILE A 215 -19.00 -1.41 -15.45
N ASP A 216 -20.18 -1.54 -16.03
CA ASP A 216 -20.41 -1.46 -17.48
C ASP A 216 -20.13 -0.07 -18.06
N THR A 217 -20.29 0.98 -17.24
CA THR A 217 -19.96 2.37 -17.61
C THR A 217 -18.50 2.74 -17.38
N THR A 218 -17.67 1.81 -16.90
CA THR A 218 -16.24 2.03 -16.72
C THR A 218 -15.54 2.19 -18.06
N GLN A 219 -14.52 3.04 -18.11
CA GLN A 219 -13.64 3.24 -19.25
C GLN A 219 -12.23 2.76 -18.91
N PRO A 220 -11.91 1.46 -19.09
CA PRO A 220 -10.57 0.92 -18.87
C PRO A 220 -9.55 1.62 -19.76
N ALA A 221 -8.48 2.15 -19.18
CA ALA A 221 -7.36 2.71 -19.95
C ALA A 221 -6.20 1.72 -20.09
N GLU A 222 -6.11 0.73 -19.19
CA GLU A 222 -5.05 -0.26 -19.17
C GLU A 222 -5.60 -1.71 -19.20
N PRO A 223 -4.84 -2.70 -19.71
CA PRO A 223 -5.31 -4.10 -19.79
C PRO A 223 -5.75 -4.66 -18.43
N TRP A 224 -5.06 -4.28 -17.35
CA TRP A 224 -5.40 -4.77 -16.02
C TRP A 224 -6.78 -4.29 -15.55
N GLU A 225 -7.21 -3.08 -15.92
CA GLU A 225 -8.54 -2.56 -15.57
C GLU A 225 -9.65 -3.42 -16.18
N ARG A 226 -9.43 -3.98 -17.38
CA ARG A 226 -10.38 -4.88 -18.03
C ARG A 226 -10.55 -6.19 -17.27
N ALA A 227 -9.45 -6.81 -16.86
CA ALA A 227 -9.52 -8.06 -16.10
C ALA A 227 -10.22 -7.85 -14.75
N ILE A 228 -9.92 -6.75 -14.04
CA ILE A 228 -10.59 -6.42 -12.77
C ILE A 228 -12.08 -6.12 -13.00
N ALA A 229 -12.47 -5.46 -14.10
CA ALA A 229 -13.88 -5.25 -14.44
C ALA A 229 -14.63 -6.57 -14.62
N LEU A 230 -14.05 -7.53 -15.35
CA LEU A 230 -14.63 -8.86 -15.56
C LEU A 230 -14.77 -9.64 -14.24
N LEU A 231 -13.73 -9.63 -13.40
CA LEU A 231 -13.78 -10.25 -12.07
C LEU A 231 -14.87 -9.63 -11.20
N LEU A 232 -14.94 -8.30 -11.12
CA LEU A 232 -15.97 -7.61 -10.36
C LEU A 232 -17.37 -7.94 -10.89
N HIS A 233 -17.56 -7.92 -12.21
CA HIS A 233 -18.85 -8.24 -12.83
C HIS A 233 -19.28 -9.68 -12.51
N ALA A 234 -18.36 -10.64 -12.54
CA ALA A 234 -18.60 -12.03 -12.17
C ALA A 234 -18.99 -12.19 -10.67
N HIS A 235 -18.33 -11.45 -9.78
CA HIS A 235 -18.62 -11.44 -8.34
C HIS A 235 -19.87 -10.63 -7.96
N CYS A 236 -20.34 -9.71 -8.82
CA CYS A 236 -21.57 -8.92 -8.64
C CYS A 236 -22.87 -9.69 -8.93
N ARG A 237 -22.82 -11.00 -9.13
CA ARG A 237 -24.00 -11.83 -9.40
C ARG A 237 -24.69 -12.23 -8.09
N PRO A 238 -26.03 -12.39 -8.08
CA PRO A 238 -26.75 -12.88 -6.91
C PRO A 238 -26.19 -14.21 -6.41
N ALA A 239 -26.14 -14.38 -5.08
CA ALA A 239 -25.64 -15.60 -4.46
C ALA A 239 -26.29 -16.86 -5.06
N GLY A 240 -25.48 -17.86 -5.37
CA GLY A 240 -25.95 -19.11 -5.99
C GLY A 240 -26.12 -19.06 -7.51
N THR A 241 -26.09 -17.88 -8.15
CA THR A 241 -26.12 -17.77 -9.61
C THR A 241 -24.73 -18.05 -10.18
N PRO A 242 -24.53 -19.11 -10.98
CA PRO A 242 -23.24 -19.35 -11.61
C PRO A 242 -22.94 -18.30 -12.70
N VAL A 243 -21.66 -18.06 -12.93
CA VAL A 243 -21.20 -17.31 -14.10
C VAL A 243 -21.40 -18.20 -15.34
N PRO A 244 -21.99 -17.71 -16.44
CA PRO A 244 -22.08 -18.46 -17.69
C PRO A 244 -20.69 -18.91 -18.15
N GLU A 245 -20.57 -20.14 -18.65
CA GLU A 245 -19.27 -20.73 -19.02
C GLU A 245 -18.43 -19.83 -19.95
N PRO A 246 -18.98 -19.22 -21.04
CA PRO A 246 -18.19 -18.35 -21.90
C PRO A 246 -17.65 -17.08 -21.19
N ASP A 247 -18.43 -16.53 -20.25
CA ASP A 247 -18.02 -15.37 -19.46
C ASP A 247 -16.94 -15.77 -18.44
N LEU A 248 -17.06 -16.96 -17.86
CA LEU A 248 -16.08 -17.52 -16.94
C LEU A 248 -14.75 -17.76 -17.66
N ASP A 249 -14.77 -18.46 -18.81
CA ASP A 249 -13.58 -18.73 -19.62
C ASP A 249 -12.85 -17.43 -19.97
N ARG A 250 -13.58 -16.42 -20.46
CA ARG A 250 -13.03 -15.10 -20.77
C ARG A 250 -12.41 -14.42 -19.55
N THR A 251 -13.09 -14.45 -18.41
CA THR A 251 -12.62 -13.81 -17.17
C THR A 251 -11.33 -14.46 -16.68
N LEU A 252 -11.26 -15.79 -16.72
CA LEU A 252 -10.10 -16.55 -16.29
C LEU A 252 -8.92 -16.40 -17.25
N ASP A 253 -9.17 -16.34 -18.57
CA ASP A 253 -8.13 -16.08 -19.56
C ASP A 253 -7.47 -14.70 -19.37
N GLU A 254 -8.26 -13.66 -19.15
CA GLU A 254 -7.74 -12.30 -18.87
C GLU A 254 -6.93 -12.27 -17.56
N ALA A 255 -7.37 -12.97 -16.52
CA ALA A 255 -6.60 -13.09 -15.28
C ALA A 255 -5.27 -13.83 -15.49
N VAL A 256 -5.27 -14.93 -16.25
CA VAL A 256 -4.03 -15.67 -16.60
C VAL A 256 -3.08 -14.83 -17.45
N GLN A 257 -3.60 -14.04 -18.39
CA GLN A 257 -2.75 -13.13 -19.19
C GLN A 257 -2.03 -12.07 -18.34
N LEU A 258 -2.68 -11.58 -17.28
CA LEU A 258 -2.03 -10.68 -16.32
C LEU A 258 -0.94 -11.37 -15.48
N LEU A 259 -1.14 -12.64 -15.14
CA LEU A 259 -0.16 -13.45 -14.40
C LEU A 259 1.02 -13.89 -15.27
N ALA A 260 0.84 -13.94 -16.60
CA ALA A 260 1.87 -14.38 -17.55
C ALA A 260 3.09 -13.44 -17.67
N HIS A 261 2.98 -12.21 -17.16
CA HIS A 261 4.05 -11.21 -17.16
C HIS A 261 4.44 -10.84 -15.71
N PRO A 262 5.05 -11.77 -14.96
CA PRO A 262 5.41 -11.56 -13.56
C PRO A 262 6.31 -10.32 -13.39
N ASP A 263 5.99 -9.49 -12.40
CA ASP A 263 6.73 -8.27 -12.10
C ASP A 263 6.79 -8.05 -10.57
N PRO A 264 7.97 -8.15 -9.91
CA PRO A 264 8.07 -8.12 -8.45
C PRO A 264 7.35 -6.94 -7.77
N PRO A 265 7.49 -5.68 -8.24
CA PRO A 265 6.79 -4.54 -7.65
C PRO A 265 5.25 -4.60 -7.74
N THR A 266 4.69 -5.46 -8.60
CA THR A 266 3.24 -5.67 -8.76
C THR A 266 2.78 -7.11 -8.46
N ALA A 267 3.67 -7.97 -7.95
CA ALA A 267 3.40 -9.38 -7.69
C ALA A 267 2.24 -9.62 -6.70
N ALA A 268 2.12 -8.81 -5.66
CA ALA A 268 0.99 -8.86 -4.73
C ALA A 268 -0.35 -8.53 -5.43
N PHE A 269 -0.37 -7.54 -6.32
CA PHE A 269 -1.56 -7.21 -7.12
C PHE A 269 -1.92 -8.37 -8.08
N GLN A 270 -0.94 -8.91 -8.79
CA GLN A 270 -1.12 -10.04 -9.71
C GLN A 270 -1.63 -11.28 -8.97
N THR A 271 -1.04 -11.61 -7.82
CA THR A 271 -1.45 -12.75 -6.99
C THR A 271 -2.88 -12.59 -6.51
N ARG A 272 -3.27 -11.43 -5.97
CA ARG A 272 -4.66 -11.20 -5.54
C ARG A 272 -5.67 -11.25 -6.70
N THR A 273 -5.25 -10.88 -7.91
CA THR A 273 -6.05 -11.05 -9.13
C THR A 273 -6.28 -12.53 -9.41
N GLY A 274 -5.21 -13.35 -9.39
CA GLY A 274 -5.31 -14.80 -9.55
C GLY A 274 -6.14 -15.48 -8.46
N LEU A 275 -6.01 -15.07 -7.20
CA LEU A 275 -6.84 -15.58 -6.09
C LEU A 275 -8.32 -15.26 -6.31
N SER A 276 -8.62 -14.04 -6.77
CA SER A 276 -10.00 -13.62 -7.07
C SER A 276 -10.61 -14.39 -8.26
N ALA A 277 -9.77 -14.84 -9.20
CA ALA A 277 -10.16 -15.70 -10.31
C ALA A 277 -10.42 -17.15 -9.84
N LEU A 278 -9.57 -17.70 -8.97
CA LEU A 278 -9.75 -19.06 -8.41
C LEU A 278 -11.09 -19.24 -7.70
N GLU A 279 -11.59 -18.20 -7.02
CA GLU A 279 -12.89 -18.25 -6.34
C GLU A 279 -14.09 -18.39 -7.27
N LEU A 280 -13.95 -18.01 -8.55
CA LEU A 280 -15.01 -18.15 -9.54
C LEU A 280 -15.09 -19.56 -10.12
N ASP A 281 -13.98 -20.30 -10.16
CA ASP A 281 -13.90 -21.64 -10.74
C ASP A 281 -14.37 -22.73 -9.77
N ARG A 282 -15.69 -22.81 -9.57
CA ARG A 282 -16.33 -23.81 -8.70
C ARG A 282 -16.11 -25.26 -9.14
N THR A 283 -15.84 -25.47 -10.42
CA THR A 283 -15.67 -26.82 -11.00
C THR A 283 -14.22 -27.29 -10.97
N GLY A 284 -13.28 -26.39 -10.71
CA GLY A 284 -11.85 -26.66 -10.74
C GLY A 284 -11.29 -26.90 -12.15
N ARG A 285 -12.04 -26.61 -13.22
CA ARG A 285 -11.64 -26.85 -14.61
C ARG A 285 -10.37 -26.06 -14.99
N HIS A 286 -10.21 -24.88 -14.43
CA HIS A 286 -9.12 -23.93 -14.72
C HIS A 286 -8.15 -23.79 -13.54
N ALA A 287 -8.49 -24.36 -12.38
CA ALA A 287 -7.73 -24.21 -11.14
C ALA A 287 -6.25 -24.50 -11.32
N ALA A 288 -5.87 -25.60 -11.99
CA ALA A 288 -4.46 -25.94 -12.23
C ALA A 288 -3.70 -24.84 -12.99
N ARG A 289 -4.26 -24.35 -14.11
CA ARG A 289 -3.64 -23.30 -14.94
C ARG A 289 -3.48 -21.98 -14.19
N VAL A 290 -4.51 -21.58 -13.44
CA VAL A 290 -4.48 -20.35 -12.65
C VAL A 290 -3.49 -20.50 -11.49
N LEU A 291 -3.49 -21.65 -10.81
CA LEU A 291 -2.60 -21.92 -9.68
C LEU A 291 -1.13 -21.96 -10.09
N ASP A 292 -0.78 -22.61 -11.20
CA ASP A 292 0.59 -22.64 -11.72
C ASP A 292 1.11 -21.22 -12.00
N SER A 293 0.29 -20.40 -12.67
CA SER A 293 0.62 -19.00 -12.97
C SER A 293 0.75 -18.17 -11.69
N LEU A 294 -0.14 -18.39 -10.73
CA LEU A 294 -0.15 -17.72 -9.43
C LEU A 294 1.08 -18.07 -8.60
N VAL A 295 1.48 -19.34 -8.51
CA VAL A 295 2.67 -19.78 -7.78
C VAL A 295 3.93 -19.15 -8.38
N SER A 296 4.02 -19.06 -9.71
CA SER A 296 5.14 -18.39 -10.38
C SER A 296 5.28 -16.92 -9.96
N VAL A 297 4.17 -16.19 -9.88
CA VAL A 297 4.16 -14.80 -9.43
C VAL A 297 4.44 -14.68 -7.93
N ALA A 298 3.80 -15.53 -7.12
CA ALA A 298 3.88 -15.49 -5.66
C ALA A 298 5.30 -15.75 -5.13
N ARG A 299 6.15 -16.42 -5.91
CA ARG A 299 7.57 -16.63 -5.58
C ARG A 299 8.44 -15.37 -5.63
N LEU A 300 7.95 -14.28 -6.21
CA LEU A 300 8.73 -13.06 -6.43
C LEU A 300 8.70 -12.09 -5.25
N ASP A 301 7.76 -12.28 -4.32
CA ASP A 301 7.47 -11.33 -3.26
C ASP A 301 6.83 -12.05 -2.06
N ALA A 302 7.34 -11.80 -0.85
CA ALA A 302 6.84 -12.50 0.34
C ALA A 302 5.41 -12.12 0.74
N TYR A 303 4.91 -10.92 0.38
CA TYR A 303 3.49 -10.61 0.59
C TYR A 303 2.61 -11.43 -0.35
N ALA A 304 3.03 -11.59 -1.60
CA ALA A 304 2.36 -12.43 -2.58
C ALA A 304 2.35 -13.91 -2.15
N ALA A 305 3.48 -14.45 -1.69
CA ALA A 305 3.58 -15.78 -1.12
C ALA A 305 2.62 -15.97 0.07
N ARG A 306 2.60 -15.00 1.00
CA ARG A 306 1.70 -15.02 2.16
C ARG A 306 0.23 -15.01 1.73
N ASP A 307 -0.15 -14.14 0.81
CA ASP A 307 -1.52 -14.05 0.32
C ASP A 307 -1.96 -15.38 -0.33
N ALA A 308 -1.08 -16.05 -1.08
CA ALA A 308 -1.36 -17.36 -1.68
C ALA A 308 -1.56 -18.45 -0.63
N LEU A 309 -0.67 -18.54 0.36
CA LEU A 309 -0.71 -19.55 1.42
C LEU A 309 -1.90 -19.39 2.39
N HIS A 310 -2.36 -18.16 2.61
CA HIS A 310 -3.49 -17.89 3.52
C HIS A 310 -4.85 -17.88 2.81
N HIS A 311 -4.88 -18.05 1.49
CA HIS A 311 -6.13 -18.07 0.75
C HIS A 311 -6.74 -19.48 0.75
N PRO A 312 -7.98 -19.68 1.27
CA PRO A 312 -8.54 -21.02 1.49
C PRO A 312 -8.53 -21.92 0.24
N VAL A 313 -8.96 -21.39 -0.91
CA VAL A 313 -9.02 -22.16 -2.16
C VAL A 313 -7.62 -22.51 -2.67
N ALA A 314 -6.67 -21.58 -2.58
CA ALA A 314 -5.32 -21.80 -3.09
C ALA A 314 -4.56 -22.76 -2.17
N ALA A 315 -4.59 -22.53 -0.86
CA ALA A 315 -3.97 -23.38 0.15
C ALA A 315 -4.42 -24.85 0.04
N SER A 316 -5.71 -25.09 -0.25
CA SER A 316 -6.23 -26.46 -0.43
C SER A 316 -5.77 -27.15 -1.71
N ALA A 317 -5.31 -26.39 -2.71
CA ALA A 317 -4.92 -26.88 -4.03
C ALA A 317 -3.40 -26.92 -4.25
N LEU A 318 -2.62 -26.22 -3.40
CA LEU A 318 -1.16 -26.23 -3.45
C LEU A 318 -0.63 -27.61 -3.05
N GLY A 319 0.24 -28.17 -3.89
CA GLY A 319 1.03 -29.35 -3.52
C GLY A 319 2.21 -28.99 -2.59
N ASP A 320 2.72 -29.98 -1.87
CA ASP A 320 3.78 -29.81 -0.85
C ASP A 320 4.98 -29.01 -1.36
N GLY A 321 5.50 -29.33 -2.55
CA GLY A 321 6.65 -28.62 -3.12
C GLY A 321 6.38 -27.15 -3.47
N ALA A 322 5.14 -26.78 -3.81
CA ALA A 322 4.77 -25.38 -4.01
C ALA A 322 4.63 -24.66 -2.66
N THR A 323 4.01 -25.31 -1.68
CA THR A 323 3.87 -24.82 -0.31
C THR A 323 5.24 -24.55 0.33
N ASP A 324 6.17 -25.49 0.25
CA ASP A 324 7.54 -25.35 0.77
C ASP A 324 8.28 -24.20 0.09
N ALA A 325 8.16 -24.07 -1.23
CA ALA A 325 8.79 -22.99 -1.97
C ALA A 325 8.25 -21.60 -1.55
N LEU A 326 6.95 -21.46 -1.33
CA LEU A 326 6.35 -20.21 -0.89
C LEU A 326 6.70 -19.88 0.58
N ASN A 327 6.73 -20.90 1.46
CA ASN A 327 7.21 -20.74 2.83
C ASN A 327 8.68 -20.31 2.87
N ALA A 328 9.52 -20.87 2.00
CA ALA A 328 10.92 -20.46 1.88
C ALA A 328 11.06 -18.98 1.49
N VAL A 329 10.23 -18.48 0.55
CA VAL A 329 10.21 -17.06 0.18
C VAL A 329 9.88 -16.16 1.38
N ILE A 330 8.85 -16.52 2.17
CA ILE A 330 8.47 -15.79 3.40
C ILE A 330 9.63 -15.80 4.41
N ALA A 331 10.21 -16.98 4.66
CA ALA A 331 11.29 -17.16 5.62
C ALA A 331 12.54 -16.36 5.22
N THR A 332 12.96 -16.40 3.95
CA THR A 332 14.13 -15.67 3.46
C THR A 332 13.91 -14.15 3.47
N ALA A 333 12.68 -13.68 3.23
CA ALA A 333 12.32 -12.27 3.38
C ALA A 333 12.24 -11.80 4.84
N GLY A 334 12.26 -12.73 5.81
CA GLY A 334 12.11 -12.44 7.23
C GLY A 334 10.71 -11.94 7.61
N LEU A 335 9.70 -12.13 6.74
CA LEU A 335 8.37 -11.56 6.92
C LEU A 335 7.69 -12.17 8.15
N GLY A 336 7.48 -11.36 9.19
CA GLY A 336 6.85 -11.75 10.45
C GLY A 336 7.71 -12.61 11.37
N SER A 337 9.04 -12.66 11.19
CA SER A 337 9.93 -13.46 12.04
C SER A 337 10.02 -12.95 13.49
N GLY A 338 9.69 -11.67 13.73
CA GLY A 338 9.76 -10.98 15.01
C GLY A 338 11.19 -10.69 15.49
N VAL A 339 12.21 -11.04 14.71
CA VAL A 339 13.62 -10.89 15.09
C VAL A 339 14.50 -10.55 13.90
N LEU A 340 15.46 -9.65 14.13
CA LEU A 340 16.60 -9.40 13.24
C LEU A 340 17.82 -10.17 13.76
N SER A 341 18.66 -10.66 12.85
CA SER A 341 20.00 -11.12 13.26
C SER A 341 20.82 -9.94 13.79
N ALA A 342 21.84 -10.19 14.62
CA ALA A 342 22.70 -9.13 15.14
C ALA A 342 23.34 -8.30 14.01
N HIS A 343 23.75 -8.98 12.92
CA HIS A 343 24.31 -8.32 11.73
C HIS A 343 23.29 -7.41 11.03
N HIS A 344 22.05 -7.88 10.82
CA HIS A 344 21.00 -7.07 10.21
C HIS A 344 20.58 -5.89 11.09
N GLN A 345 20.54 -6.10 12.41
CA GLN A 345 20.23 -5.03 13.36
C GLN A 345 21.31 -3.94 13.35
N GLU A 346 22.59 -4.32 13.33
CA GLU A 346 23.71 -3.38 13.24
C GLU A 346 23.66 -2.58 11.93
N ALA A 347 23.46 -3.26 10.79
CA ALA A 347 23.38 -2.61 9.48
C ALA A 347 22.19 -1.63 9.39
N LEU A 348 21.00 -2.05 9.86
CA LEU A 348 19.81 -1.19 9.89
C LEU A 348 20.04 0.03 10.77
N THR A 349 20.56 -0.17 11.99
CA THR A 349 20.82 0.92 12.95
C THR A 349 21.87 1.89 12.41
N GLY A 350 22.94 1.37 11.80
CA GLY A 350 23.98 2.17 11.17
C GLY A 350 23.46 3.01 10.00
N ALA A 351 22.65 2.43 9.13
CA ALA A 351 22.05 3.14 8.00
C ALA A 351 21.09 4.25 8.46
N VAL A 352 20.25 3.97 9.47
CA VAL A 352 19.35 4.95 10.08
C VAL A 352 20.13 6.10 10.71
N GLY A 353 21.12 5.80 11.57
CA GLY A 353 21.91 6.84 12.24
C GLY A 353 22.68 7.73 11.26
N HIS A 354 23.18 7.14 10.17
CA HIS A 354 23.80 7.91 9.09
C HIS A 354 22.79 8.84 8.40
N ALA A 355 21.63 8.31 7.99
CA ALA A 355 20.61 9.09 7.28
C ALA A 355 20.00 10.20 8.15
N GLU A 356 19.80 9.97 9.45
CA GLU A 356 19.36 11.02 10.39
C GLU A 356 20.38 12.14 10.50
N THR A 357 21.64 11.80 10.69
CA THR A 357 22.74 12.78 10.79
C THR A 357 22.83 13.60 9.52
N GLU A 358 22.72 12.96 8.36
CA GLU A 358 22.79 13.64 7.08
C GLU A 358 21.55 14.50 6.81
N LEU A 359 20.35 14.01 7.14
CA LEU A 359 19.13 14.80 7.02
C LEU A 359 19.19 16.05 7.90
N VAL A 360 19.68 15.95 9.14
CA VAL A 360 19.89 17.12 10.02
C VAL A 360 20.81 18.15 9.37
N LYS A 361 21.95 17.73 8.82
CA LYS A 361 22.89 18.63 8.15
C LYS A 361 22.26 19.30 6.93
N LEU A 362 21.54 18.52 6.12
CA LEU A 362 20.87 19.04 4.93
C LEU A 362 19.81 20.09 5.33
N LEU A 363 18.99 19.81 6.34
CA LEU A 363 17.95 20.77 6.76
C LEU A 363 18.52 22.04 7.42
N GLN A 364 19.76 22.00 7.92
CA GLN A 364 20.47 23.17 8.45
C GLN A 364 21.21 23.98 7.39
N ALA A 365 21.54 23.36 6.25
CA ALA A 365 22.18 24.06 5.15
C ALA A 365 21.14 24.97 4.47
N GLU A 366 21.45 26.26 4.33
CA GLU A 366 20.63 27.15 3.51
C GLU A 366 20.58 26.58 2.07
N PRO A 367 19.40 26.50 1.44
CA PRO A 367 19.33 26.15 0.03
C PRO A 367 20.17 27.15 -0.77
N ASP A 368 21.05 26.67 -1.64
CA ASP A 368 21.78 27.54 -2.56
C ASP A 368 20.78 28.48 -3.27
N PRO A 369 21.01 29.80 -3.28
CA PRO A 369 20.17 30.71 -4.03
C PRO A 369 20.37 30.43 -5.52
N GLY A 370 19.47 29.61 -6.08
CA GLY A 370 19.40 29.31 -7.51
C GLY A 370 19.00 30.52 -8.36
#